data_AF-A0A0G2GTJ0-F1
#
_entry.id   AF-A0A0G2GTJ0-F1
#
_cell.length_a   1.000
_cell.length_b   1.000
_cell.length_c   1.000
_cell.angle_alpha   90.00
_cell.angle_beta   90.00
_cell.angle_gamma   90.00
#
_symmetry.space_group_name_H-M   'P 1'
#
loop_
_entity.id
_entity.type
_entity.pdbx_description
1 polymer ?
#
loop_
_entity_poly.entity_id
_entity_poly.type
_entity_poly.pdbx_seq_one_letter_code
_entity_poly.pdbx_strand_id
1 'polypeptide(L)'
;MVIEARKGVCMMPMISADEMDEGNLTRRSPVPDADTAFRQSLFDALADDEGAAFWQGVYGQPIHNYPDTKVGPDGKLEQMTEEEYTAYVRRRMWEKSQEGHEEIRQAKAKERREQQRVKEQEQHDRRKRNKRTADSSNSKYDRDIFDFDHRHATRSNEKAWNIRWRDYLQAWQNLDTVASKTNTSVSPNDVPTKPPPSLKTLLSWPNLSNSASDINASELKSFFQHCPPSSTLTSTSSSAPSILLATLKQERIRWHPDKIQHRYGRLGIEIDTKTLARVTAVFQIVDELWIREKEKENEAHGLKDS
;
A
#
# COMPACT_ATOMS: atom_id res chain seq x y z
N MET A 1 11.15 -22.90 -31.36
CA MET A 1 9.75 -22.92 -31.84
C MET A 1 9.03 -21.71 -31.28
N VAL A 2 8.95 -20.63 -32.05
CA VAL A 2 7.94 -19.58 -31.82
C VAL A 2 7.45 -19.17 -33.20
N ILE A 3 6.17 -19.47 -33.42
CA ILE A 3 5.42 -19.23 -34.64
C ILE A 3 4.87 -17.80 -34.57
N GLU A 4 5.28 -17.00 -35.54
CA GLU A 4 4.45 -16.16 -36.43
C GLU A 4 3.26 -15.37 -35.84
N ALA A 5 3.36 -14.04 -35.91
CA ALA A 5 2.22 -13.15 -36.19
C ALA A 5 2.70 -11.94 -36.99
N ARG A 6 2.41 -11.97 -38.29
CA ARG A 6 2.74 -10.97 -39.30
C ARG A 6 1.92 -9.69 -39.08
N LYS A 7 2.59 -8.55 -38.92
CA LYS A 7 2.01 -7.21 -39.13
C LYS A 7 2.21 -6.82 -40.60
N GLY A 8 1.11 -6.72 -41.34
CA GLY A 8 1.08 -6.11 -42.66
C GLY A 8 1.17 -4.60 -42.54
N VAL A 9 2.31 -4.04 -42.92
CA VAL A 9 2.47 -2.62 -43.26
C VAL A 9 2.80 -2.59 -44.75
N CYS A 10 1.83 -2.22 -45.57
CA CYS A 10 2.08 -1.91 -46.98
C CYS A 10 2.92 -0.62 -47.05
N MET A 11 4.23 -0.80 -47.19
CA MET A 11 5.12 0.22 -47.75
C MET A 11 4.76 0.39 -49.22
N MET A 12 4.30 1.57 -49.59
CA MET A 12 4.38 2.04 -50.97
C MET A 12 5.84 2.41 -51.25
N PRO A 13 6.48 1.83 -52.29
CA PRO A 13 7.85 2.15 -52.63
C PRO A 13 7.93 3.52 -53.32
N MET A 14 8.79 4.39 -52.80
CA MET A 14 9.34 5.52 -53.54
C MET A 14 10.20 4.95 -54.67
N ILE A 15 9.73 5.09 -55.91
CA ILE A 15 10.51 4.79 -57.11
C ILE A 15 11.18 6.09 -57.53
N SER A 16 12.52 6.07 -57.48
CA SER A 16 13.42 7.10 -57.97
C SER A 16 13.16 7.40 -59.44
N ALA A 17 13.25 8.69 -59.77
CA ALA A 17 13.48 9.17 -61.12
C ALA A 17 14.91 8.81 -61.56
N ASP A 18 15.01 8.15 -62.72
CA ASP A 18 16.03 8.37 -63.76
C ASP A 18 16.06 7.13 -64.67
N GLU A 19 15.35 7.18 -65.80
CA GLU A 19 15.90 6.75 -67.09
C GLU A 19 14.97 7.18 -68.23
N MET A 20 15.54 7.91 -69.18
CA MET A 20 14.88 8.37 -70.40
C MET A 20 14.75 7.20 -71.38
N ASP A 21 13.61 7.07 -72.05
CA ASP A 21 13.59 6.54 -73.41
C ASP A 21 12.50 7.24 -74.25
N GLU A 22 12.95 7.60 -75.44
CA GLU A 22 12.34 8.43 -76.46
C GLU A 22 11.25 7.66 -77.22
N GLY A 23 10.05 8.23 -77.36
CA GLY A 23 9.10 7.73 -78.34
C GLY A 23 7.65 8.10 -78.12
N ASN A 24 7.15 8.96 -79.00
CA ASN A 24 5.73 9.06 -79.41
C ASN A 24 4.80 9.92 -78.54
N LEU A 25 4.85 11.25 -78.74
CA LEU A 25 3.78 12.17 -78.33
C LEU A 25 3.50 13.23 -79.41
N THR A 26 2.90 12.82 -80.53
CA THR A 26 2.16 13.75 -81.42
C THR A 26 0.65 13.54 -81.30
N ARG A 27 0.08 14.12 -80.23
CA ARG A 27 -1.22 14.80 -80.14
C ARG A 27 -1.67 14.86 -78.67
N ARG A 28 -1.08 15.78 -77.91
CA ARG A 28 -1.82 16.47 -76.85
C ARG A 28 -1.95 17.90 -77.32
N SER A 29 -3.18 18.37 -77.49
CA SER A 29 -3.49 19.80 -77.47
C SER A 29 -2.71 20.42 -76.30
N PRO A 30 -2.12 21.61 -76.43
CA PRO A 30 -1.59 22.30 -75.27
C PRO A 30 -2.76 22.40 -74.30
N VAL A 31 -2.63 21.80 -73.11
CA VAL A 31 -3.58 22.08 -72.04
C VAL A 31 -3.39 23.57 -71.80
N PRO A 32 -4.41 24.43 -72.00
CA PRO A 32 -4.25 25.82 -71.67
C PRO A 32 -3.77 25.89 -70.23
N ASP A 33 -2.74 26.69 -70.00
CA ASP A 33 -2.22 26.97 -68.66
C ASP A 33 -3.42 27.24 -67.72
N ALA A 34 -3.37 26.74 -66.49
CA ALA A 34 -4.52 26.77 -65.59
C ALA A 34 -5.06 28.20 -65.40
N ASP A 35 -4.19 29.18 -65.50
CA ASP A 35 -4.52 30.61 -65.50
C ASP A 35 -5.22 31.08 -66.77
N THR A 36 -4.85 30.54 -67.94
CA THR A 36 -5.53 30.82 -69.21
C THR A 36 -6.92 30.20 -69.27
N ALA A 37 -7.07 28.95 -68.81
CA ALA A 37 -8.37 28.28 -68.74
C ALA A 37 -9.32 28.97 -67.76
N PHE A 38 -8.80 29.38 -66.60
CA PHE A 38 -9.53 30.19 -65.61
C PHE A 38 -9.96 31.53 -66.18
N ARG A 39 -9.05 32.24 -66.86
CA ARG A 39 -9.34 33.52 -67.49
C ARG A 39 -10.45 33.40 -68.51
N GLN A 40 -10.34 32.45 -69.43
CA GLN A 40 -11.37 32.20 -70.44
C GLN A 40 -12.72 31.86 -69.80
N SER A 41 -12.74 30.99 -68.79
CA SER A 41 -13.98 30.61 -68.10
C SER A 41 -14.59 31.76 -67.25
N LEU A 42 -13.77 32.68 -66.73
CA LEU A 42 -14.23 33.85 -66.00
C LEU A 42 -14.87 34.88 -66.94
N PHE A 43 -14.27 35.12 -68.10
CA PHE A 43 -14.80 36.07 -69.08
C PHE A 43 -16.02 35.52 -69.83
N ASP A 44 -16.05 34.22 -70.11
CA ASP A 44 -17.24 33.53 -70.63
C ASP A 44 -18.41 33.65 -69.63
N ALA A 45 -18.14 33.49 -68.34
CA ALA A 45 -19.11 33.70 -67.27
C ALA A 45 -19.49 35.17 -67.00
N LEU A 46 -18.75 36.14 -67.54
CA LEU A 46 -19.14 37.56 -67.53
C LEU A 46 -19.99 37.92 -68.74
N ALA A 47 -19.87 37.14 -69.83
CA ALA A 47 -20.62 37.31 -71.06
C ALA A 47 -21.97 36.56 -71.05
N ASP A 48 -22.12 35.55 -70.19
CA ASP A 48 -23.33 34.74 -70.05
C ASP A 48 -23.77 34.57 -68.58
N ASP A 49 -25.08 34.74 -68.35
CA ASP A 49 -25.71 34.69 -67.02
C ASP A 49 -25.68 33.27 -66.41
N GLU A 50 -25.67 32.22 -67.25
CA GLU A 50 -25.54 30.83 -66.81
C GLU A 50 -24.14 30.55 -66.24
N GLY A 51 -23.10 31.09 -66.89
CA GLY A 51 -21.73 31.04 -66.40
C GLY A 51 -21.55 31.81 -65.10
N ALA A 52 -22.16 33.00 -64.98
CA ALA A 52 -22.13 33.79 -63.74
C ALA A 52 -22.71 33.02 -62.54
N ALA A 53 -23.81 32.28 -62.75
CA ALA A 53 -24.46 31.47 -61.72
C ALA A 53 -23.60 30.29 -61.24
N PHE A 54 -22.84 29.64 -62.15
CA PHE A 54 -21.90 28.57 -61.78
C PHE A 54 -20.85 29.06 -60.79
N TRP A 55 -20.21 30.20 -61.09
CA TRP A 55 -19.18 30.78 -60.21
C TRP A 55 -19.76 31.33 -58.89
N GLN A 56 -20.99 31.84 -58.92
CA GLN A 56 -21.73 32.17 -57.69
C GLN A 56 -21.95 30.93 -56.81
N GLY A 57 -22.15 29.75 -57.39
CA GLY A 57 -22.25 28.49 -56.64
C GLY A 57 -20.93 28.01 -56.03
N VAL A 58 -19.80 28.18 -56.73
CA VAL A 58 -18.48 27.74 -56.24
C VAL A 58 -17.92 28.66 -55.15
N TYR A 59 -18.16 29.97 -55.24
CA TYR A 59 -17.54 30.97 -54.36
C TYR A 59 -18.52 31.84 -53.56
N GLY A 60 -19.82 31.75 -53.82
CA GLY A 60 -20.88 32.34 -53.00
C GLY A 60 -21.26 33.80 -53.31
N GLN A 61 -20.68 34.45 -54.33
CA GLN A 61 -21.03 35.82 -54.74
C GLN A 61 -21.19 35.98 -56.27
N PRO A 62 -22.06 36.90 -56.76
CA PRO A 62 -22.13 37.25 -58.18
C PRO A 62 -20.85 37.93 -58.66
N ILE A 63 -20.31 37.50 -59.81
CA ILE A 63 -19.05 38.03 -60.37
C ILE A 63 -19.17 39.51 -60.79
N HIS A 64 -20.39 39.98 -61.08
CA HIS A 64 -20.66 41.35 -61.56
C HIS A 64 -20.43 42.47 -60.52
N ASN A 65 -20.06 42.14 -59.28
CA ASN A 65 -19.85 43.13 -58.21
C ASN A 65 -18.40 43.65 -58.08
N TYR A 66 -17.46 43.15 -58.89
CA TYR A 66 -16.08 43.64 -58.83
C TYR A 66 -15.88 44.81 -59.80
N PRO A 67 -15.35 45.96 -59.33
CA PRO A 67 -15.07 47.10 -60.19
C PRO A 67 -13.89 46.77 -61.12
N ASP A 68 -14.08 47.01 -62.41
CA ASP A 68 -13.06 46.80 -63.46
C ASP A 68 -12.04 47.95 -63.56
N THR A 69 -12.00 48.82 -62.54
CA THR A 69 -11.17 50.03 -62.52
C THR A 69 -10.26 50.03 -61.30
N LYS A 70 -8.97 50.29 -61.53
CA LYS A 70 -7.96 50.49 -60.48
C LYS A 70 -7.53 51.95 -60.45
N VAL A 71 -7.19 52.48 -59.28
CA VAL A 71 -6.64 53.83 -59.15
C VAL A 71 -5.15 53.77 -59.52
N GLY A 72 -4.79 54.41 -60.63
CA GLY A 72 -3.41 54.52 -61.09
C GLY A 72 -2.56 55.44 -60.21
N PRO A 73 -1.23 55.46 -60.40
CA PRO A 73 -0.28 56.27 -59.61
C PRO A 73 -0.61 57.78 -59.60
N ASP A 74 -1.30 58.25 -60.64
CA ASP A 74 -1.71 59.65 -60.84
C ASP A 74 -3.12 59.95 -60.32
N GLY A 75 -3.78 59.00 -59.65
CA GLY A 75 -5.14 59.14 -59.11
C GLY A 75 -6.27 59.02 -60.14
N LYS A 76 -5.96 58.66 -61.39
CA LYS A 76 -6.96 58.38 -62.44
C LYS A 76 -7.36 56.90 -62.43
N LEU A 77 -8.63 56.61 -62.71
CA LEU A 77 -9.15 55.25 -62.83
C LEU A 77 -8.69 54.65 -64.17
N GLU A 78 -7.80 53.68 -64.12
CA GLU A 78 -7.39 52.88 -65.28
C GLU A 78 -8.20 51.59 -65.30
N GLN A 79 -8.66 51.18 -66.49
CA GLN A 79 -9.22 49.84 -66.66
C GLN A 79 -8.11 48.81 -66.46
N MET A 80 -8.39 47.80 -65.65
CA MET A 80 -7.43 46.74 -65.36
C MET A 80 -7.26 45.88 -66.62
N THR A 81 -6.05 45.42 -66.95
CA THR A 81 -5.93 44.48 -68.08
C THR A 81 -6.63 43.17 -67.74
N GLU A 82 -7.08 42.42 -68.75
CA GLU A 82 -7.84 41.18 -68.54
C GLU A 82 -7.13 40.21 -67.58
N GLU A 83 -5.81 40.08 -67.71
CA GLU A 83 -4.97 39.26 -66.82
C GLU A 83 -4.97 39.79 -65.38
N GLU A 84 -4.83 41.09 -65.21
CA GLU A 84 -4.80 41.74 -63.90
C GLU A 84 -6.15 41.63 -63.19
N TYR A 85 -7.27 41.81 -63.92
CA TYR A 85 -8.62 41.71 -63.37
C TYR A 85 -8.91 40.30 -62.85
N THR A 86 -8.51 39.26 -63.60
CA THR A 86 -8.69 37.88 -63.17
C THR A 86 -7.91 37.53 -61.90
N ALA A 87 -6.68 38.05 -61.76
CA ALA A 87 -5.86 37.89 -60.58
C ALA A 87 -6.46 38.62 -59.36
N TYR A 88 -7.05 39.80 -59.59
CA TYR A 88 -7.74 40.57 -58.56
C TYR A 88 -9.01 39.88 -58.06
N VAL A 89 -9.90 39.43 -58.96
CA VAL A 89 -11.13 38.72 -58.62
C VAL A 89 -10.83 37.42 -57.88
N ARG A 90 -9.83 36.65 -58.33
CA ARG A 90 -9.39 35.41 -57.65
C ARG A 90 -8.91 35.68 -56.22
N ARG A 91 -8.10 36.72 -56.02
CA ARG A 91 -7.59 37.11 -54.70
C ARG A 91 -8.74 37.53 -53.78
N ARG A 92 -9.64 38.39 -54.26
CA ARG A 92 -10.77 38.90 -53.47
C ARG A 92 -11.79 37.84 -53.09
N MET A 93 -12.08 36.92 -54.01
CA MET A 93 -12.95 35.77 -53.76
C MET A 93 -12.32 34.78 -52.77
N TRP A 94 -11.01 34.55 -52.88
CA TRP A 94 -10.27 33.69 -51.96
C TRP A 94 -10.22 34.28 -50.54
N GLU A 95 -9.93 35.58 -50.39
CA GLU A 95 -9.92 36.26 -49.08
C GLU A 95 -11.25 36.11 -48.34
N LYS A 96 -12.37 36.27 -49.05
CA LYS A 96 -13.71 36.20 -48.46
C LYS A 96 -14.16 34.77 -48.14
N SER A 97 -13.81 33.80 -48.99
CA SER A 97 -14.09 32.38 -48.73
C SER A 97 -13.23 31.82 -47.59
N GLN A 98 -11.99 32.31 -47.44
CA GLN A 98 -11.11 31.97 -46.33
C GLN A 98 -11.61 32.54 -45.00
N GLU A 99 -12.16 33.75 -44.99
CA GLU A 99 -12.71 34.38 -43.77
C GLU A 99 -13.81 33.50 -43.12
N GLY A 100 -14.80 33.04 -43.90
CA GLY A 100 -15.84 32.14 -43.39
C GLY A 100 -15.35 30.73 -43.01
N HIS A 101 -14.36 30.19 -43.73
CA HIS A 101 -13.76 28.90 -43.40
C HIS A 101 -12.90 28.96 -42.13
N GLU A 102 -12.20 30.07 -41.91
CA GLU A 102 -11.37 30.29 -40.74
C GLU A 102 -12.25 30.43 -39.48
N GLU A 103 -13.37 31.14 -39.55
CA GLU A 103 -14.34 31.21 -38.45
C GLU A 103 -14.91 29.83 -38.07
N ILE A 104 -15.32 29.02 -39.06
CA ILE A 104 -15.81 27.65 -38.83
C ILE A 104 -14.71 26.76 -38.23
N ARG A 105 -13.46 26.92 -38.72
CA ARG A 105 -12.30 26.18 -38.21
C ARG A 105 -11.99 26.56 -36.76
N GLN A 106 -12.03 27.85 -36.43
CA GLN A 106 -11.81 28.37 -35.07
C GLN A 106 -12.93 27.95 -34.12
N ALA A 107 -14.20 28.01 -34.56
CA ALA A 107 -15.34 27.54 -33.77
C ALA A 107 -15.21 26.04 -33.44
N LYS A 108 -14.92 25.19 -34.44
CA LYS A 108 -14.66 23.75 -34.22
C LYS A 108 -13.43 23.49 -33.35
N ALA A 109 -12.38 24.30 -33.48
CA ALA A 109 -11.19 24.18 -32.63
C ALA A 109 -11.51 24.50 -31.17
N LYS A 110 -12.31 25.55 -30.92
CA LYS A 110 -12.76 25.93 -29.58
C LYS A 110 -13.65 24.87 -28.95
N GLU A 111 -14.59 24.32 -29.71
CA GLU A 111 -15.45 23.23 -29.25
C GLU A 111 -14.65 21.98 -28.88
N ARG A 112 -13.70 21.55 -29.73
CA ARG A 112 -12.81 20.42 -29.42
C ARG A 112 -12.00 20.66 -28.15
N ARG A 113 -11.49 21.88 -27.95
CA ARG A 113 -10.72 22.25 -26.76
C ARG A 113 -11.59 22.15 -25.50
N GLU A 114 -12.83 22.63 -25.56
CA GLU A 114 -13.76 22.54 -24.43
C GLU A 114 -14.13 21.09 -24.11
N GLN A 115 -14.47 20.28 -25.12
CA GLN A 115 -14.73 18.85 -24.95
C GLN A 115 -13.54 18.11 -24.34
N GLN A 116 -12.31 18.48 -24.72
CA GLN A 116 -11.11 17.88 -24.17
C GLN A 116 -10.89 18.26 -22.71
N ARG A 117 -11.16 19.51 -22.32
CA ARG A 117 -11.10 19.95 -20.92
C ARG A 117 -12.11 19.22 -20.05
N VAL A 118 -13.34 19.04 -20.53
CA VAL A 118 -14.39 18.30 -19.81
C VAL A 118 -13.97 16.84 -19.60
N LYS A 119 -13.48 16.17 -20.66
CA LYS A 119 -12.98 14.78 -20.57
C LYS A 119 -11.81 14.65 -19.61
N GLU A 120 -10.88 15.60 -19.61
CA GLU A 120 -9.72 15.58 -18.72
C GLU A 120 -10.14 15.78 -17.26
N GLN A 121 -11.07 16.70 -16.99
CA GLN A 121 -11.64 16.91 -15.66
C GLN A 121 -12.37 15.65 -15.15
N GLU A 122 -13.20 15.03 -15.99
CA GLU A 122 -13.91 13.80 -15.63
C GLU A 122 -12.95 12.65 -15.35
N GLN A 123 -11.88 12.49 -16.15
CA GLN A 123 -10.85 11.49 -15.89
C GLN A 123 -10.08 11.76 -14.59
N HIS A 124 -9.75 13.03 -14.31
CA HIS A 124 -9.10 13.42 -13.07
C HIS A 124 -9.97 13.10 -11.86
N ASP A 125 -11.26 13.45 -11.90
CA ASP A 125 -12.19 13.20 -10.80
C ASP A 125 -12.46 11.70 -10.61
N ARG A 126 -12.56 10.94 -11.70
CA ARG A 126 -12.64 9.47 -11.65
C ARG A 126 -11.39 8.84 -11.04
N ARG A 127 -10.19 9.31 -11.41
CA ARG A 127 -8.91 8.85 -10.82
C ARG A 127 -8.86 9.17 -9.32
N LYS A 128 -9.26 10.38 -8.92
CA LYS A 128 -9.28 10.82 -7.52
C LYS A 128 -10.27 9.99 -6.69
N ARG A 129 -11.45 9.68 -7.24
CA ARG A 129 -12.44 8.80 -6.60
C ARG A 129 -11.91 7.37 -6.42
N ASN A 130 -11.34 6.80 -7.49
CA ASN A 130 -10.75 5.46 -7.44
C ASN A 130 -9.60 5.37 -6.43
N LYS A 131 -8.74 6.40 -6.37
CA LYS A 131 -7.65 6.46 -5.39
C LYS A 131 -8.19 6.51 -3.97
N ARG A 132 -9.19 7.36 -3.68
CA ARG A 132 -9.84 7.42 -2.36
C ARG A 132 -10.48 6.09 -1.95
N THR A 133 -11.13 5.39 -2.88
CA THR A 133 -11.71 4.07 -2.59
C THR A 133 -10.63 3.01 -2.37
N ALA A 134 -9.55 3.03 -3.13
CA ALA A 134 -8.43 2.11 -2.96
C ALA A 134 -7.71 2.35 -1.62
N ASP A 135 -7.39 3.60 -1.30
CA ASP A 135 -6.76 4.00 -0.04
C ASP A 135 -7.66 3.64 1.16
N SER A 136 -8.98 3.85 1.05
CA SER A 136 -9.92 3.48 2.11
C SER A 136 -10.06 1.97 2.30
N SER A 137 -10.02 1.18 1.23
CA SER A 137 -10.04 -0.28 1.33
C SER A 137 -8.73 -0.78 1.93
N ASN A 138 -7.59 -0.29 1.44
CA ASN A 138 -6.27 -0.67 1.94
C ASN A 138 -6.09 -0.35 3.43
N SER A 139 -6.55 0.84 3.86
CA SER A 139 -6.51 1.21 5.28
C SER A 139 -7.38 0.32 6.19
N LYS A 140 -8.46 -0.28 5.68
CA LYS A 140 -9.28 -1.22 6.46
C LYS A 140 -8.57 -2.57 6.58
N TYR A 141 -8.05 -3.10 5.47
CA TYR A 141 -7.30 -4.35 5.48
C TYR A 141 -6.08 -4.28 6.39
N ASP A 142 -5.31 -3.19 6.34
CA ASP A 142 -4.18 -3.00 7.25
C ASP A 142 -4.63 -3.00 8.72
N ARG A 143 -5.68 -2.25 9.06
CA ARG A 143 -6.21 -2.23 10.44
C ARG A 143 -6.66 -3.61 10.90
N ASP A 144 -7.36 -4.36 10.06
CA ASP A 144 -7.86 -5.69 10.42
C ASP A 144 -6.71 -6.70 10.60
N ILE A 145 -5.64 -6.60 9.79
CA ILE A 145 -4.43 -7.41 9.93
C ILE A 145 -3.69 -7.06 11.23
N PHE A 146 -3.50 -5.78 11.51
CA PHE A 146 -2.87 -5.35 12.76
C PHE A 146 -3.68 -5.81 13.97
N ASP A 147 -5.00 -5.61 13.97
CA ASP A 147 -5.89 -6.04 15.05
C ASP A 147 -5.86 -7.56 15.25
N PHE A 148 -5.85 -8.34 14.16
CA PHE A 148 -5.74 -9.79 14.22
C PHE A 148 -4.42 -10.22 14.85
N ASP A 149 -3.29 -9.67 14.40
CA ASP A 149 -1.97 -10.02 14.92
C ASP A 149 -1.84 -9.66 16.40
N HIS A 150 -2.34 -8.50 16.82
CA HIS A 150 -2.36 -8.10 18.23
C HIS A 150 -3.23 -9.02 19.08
N ARG A 151 -4.43 -9.38 18.61
CA ARG A 151 -5.33 -10.31 19.33
C ARG A 151 -4.78 -11.74 19.37
N HIS A 152 -4.03 -12.16 18.35
CA HIS A 152 -3.39 -13.46 18.31
C HIS A 152 -2.14 -13.51 19.20
N ALA A 153 -1.32 -12.46 19.20
CA ALA A 153 -0.13 -12.33 20.03
C ALA A 153 -0.49 -12.29 21.53
N THR A 154 -1.52 -11.53 21.92
CA THR A 154 -1.96 -11.47 23.34
C THR A 154 -2.48 -12.82 23.83
N ARG A 155 -3.33 -13.49 23.06
CA ARG A 155 -3.83 -14.84 23.38
C ARG A 155 -2.73 -15.90 23.39
N SER A 156 -1.76 -15.79 22.48
CA SER A 156 -0.60 -16.69 22.43
C SER A 156 0.25 -16.54 23.70
N ASN A 157 0.53 -15.30 24.09
CA ASN A 157 1.29 -15.01 25.31
C ASN A 157 0.54 -15.51 26.55
N GLU A 158 -0.75 -15.20 26.72
CA GLU A 158 -1.56 -15.71 27.85
C GLU A 158 -1.55 -17.25 27.92
N LYS A 159 -1.68 -17.93 26.78
CA LYS A 159 -1.58 -19.40 26.72
C LYS A 159 -0.18 -19.89 27.09
N ALA A 160 0.87 -19.25 26.59
CA ALA A 160 2.26 -19.59 26.92
C ALA A 160 2.53 -19.44 28.42
N TRP A 161 2.04 -18.37 29.05
CA TRP A 161 2.12 -18.16 30.50
C TRP A 161 1.38 -19.24 31.29
N ASN A 162 0.16 -19.59 30.88
CA ASN A 162 -0.63 -20.65 31.52
C ASN A 162 0.04 -22.03 31.43
N ILE A 163 0.54 -22.39 30.25
CA ILE A 163 1.29 -23.64 30.04
C ILE A 163 2.53 -23.64 30.93
N ARG A 164 3.27 -22.54 30.95
CA ARG A 164 4.50 -22.46 31.74
C ARG A 164 4.24 -22.53 33.25
N TRP A 165 3.17 -21.91 33.73
CA TRP A 165 2.73 -22.01 35.12
C TRP A 165 2.39 -23.47 35.52
N ARG A 166 1.66 -24.17 34.66
CA ARG A 166 1.34 -25.59 34.87
C ARG A 166 2.60 -26.45 34.93
N ASP A 167 3.54 -26.23 34.00
CA ASP A 167 4.79 -26.97 33.94
C ASP A 167 5.68 -26.68 35.15
N TYR A 168 5.68 -25.43 35.65
CA TYR A 168 6.33 -25.02 36.89
C TYR A 168 5.80 -25.82 38.09
N LEU A 169 4.48 -25.84 38.29
CA LEU A 169 3.86 -26.59 39.39
C LEU A 169 4.13 -28.10 39.28
N GLN A 170 4.05 -28.65 38.08
CA GLN A 170 4.31 -30.08 37.83
C GLN A 170 5.76 -30.45 38.12
N ALA A 171 6.72 -29.63 37.68
CA ALA A 171 8.13 -29.86 37.98
C ALA A 171 8.41 -29.82 39.48
N TRP A 172 7.79 -28.89 40.18
CA TRP A 172 7.86 -28.79 41.64
C TRP A 172 7.27 -30.01 42.36
N GLN A 173 6.14 -30.54 41.89
CA GLN A 173 5.58 -31.81 42.39
C GLN A 173 6.56 -32.97 42.15
N ASN A 174 7.14 -33.06 40.96
CA ASN A 174 8.14 -34.08 40.64
C ASN A 174 9.34 -34.01 41.59
N LEU A 175 9.84 -32.81 41.90
CA LEU A 175 10.91 -32.63 42.88
C LEU A 175 10.53 -33.10 44.28
N ASP A 176 9.32 -32.78 44.73
CA ASP A 176 8.82 -33.24 46.03
C ASP A 176 8.71 -34.78 46.07
N THR A 177 8.31 -35.44 44.95
CA THR A 177 8.31 -36.90 44.88
C THR A 177 9.71 -37.51 44.92
N VAL A 178 10.69 -36.90 44.25
CA VAL A 178 12.08 -37.38 44.26
C VAL A 178 12.66 -37.23 45.67
N ALA A 179 12.46 -36.08 46.31
CA ALA A 179 12.91 -35.83 47.68
C ALA A 179 12.28 -36.79 48.71
N SER A 180 11.00 -37.14 48.51
CA SER A 180 10.30 -38.10 49.38
C SER A 180 10.81 -39.52 49.17
N LYS A 181 11.08 -39.92 47.92
CA LYS A 181 11.63 -41.25 47.60
C LYS A 181 13.03 -41.45 48.20
N THR A 182 13.89 -40.44 48.13
CA THR A 182 15.23 -40.50 48.75
C THR A 182 15.18 -40.57 50.27
N ASN A 183 14.13 -40.03 50.91
CA ASN A 183 13.96 -40.12 52.37
C ASN A 183 13.54 -41.53 52.83
N THR A 184 12.84 -42.30 51.99
CA THR A 184 12.32 -43.64 52.32
C THR A 184 13.24 -44.77 51.83
N SER A 185 14.01 -44.54 50.77
CA SER A 185 14.91 -45.50 50.13
C SER A 185 16.35 -45.35 50.63
N VAL A 186 16.61 -45.73 51.88
CA VAL A 186 17.97 -46.04 52.34
C VAL A 186 18.10 -47.56 52.40
N SER A 187 18.19 -48.20 51.23
CA SER A 187 18.68 -49.58 51.11
C SER A 187 20.17 -49.52 50.76
N PRO A 188 21.10 -50.09 51.56
CA PRO A 188 22.54 -49.82 51.43
C PRO A 188 23.24 -50.36 50.16
N ASN A 189 22.52 -51.04 49.25
CA ASN A 189 23.15 -51.82 48.17
C ASN A 189 22.93 -51.28 46.74
N ASP A 190 22.18 -50.19 46.54
CA ASP A 190 22.01 -49.63 45.20
C ASP A 190 23.08 -48.59 44.89
N VAL A 191 24.11 -49.02 44.14
CA VAL A 191 25.12 -48.13 43.55
C VAL A 191 24.46 -47.34 42.41
N PRO A 192 24.28 -46.01 42.51
CA PRO A 192 23.67 -45.23 41.44
C PRO A 192 24.66 -45.14 40.26
N THR A 193 24.30 -45.73 39.12
CA THR A 193 25.16 -45.80 37.92
C THR A 193 25.24 -44.47 37.14
N LYS A 194 24.63 -43.39 37.64
CA LYS A 194 24.65 -42.04 37.04
C LYS A 194 24.83 -40.99 38.14
N PRO A 195 25.63 -39.93 37.91
CA PRO A 195 25.77 -38.85 38.88
C PRO A 195 24.39 -38.20 39.14
N PRO A 196 24.08 -37.84 40.39
CA PRO A 196 22.80 -37.21 40.70
C PRO A 196 22.68 -35.91 39.88
N PRO A 197 21.54 -35.68 39.21
CA PRO A 197 21.34 -34.46 38.45
C PRO A 197 21.50 -33.23 39.37
N SER A 198 22.19 -32.20 38.90
CA SER A 198 22.41 -30.99 39.67
C SER A 198 21.08 -30.28 39.97
N LEU A 199 20.96 -29.71 41.18
CA LEU A 199 19.73 -29.07 41.66
C LEU A 199 19.25 -27.95 40.74
N LYS A 200 20.16 -27.25 40.04
CA LYS A 200 19.84 -26.20 39.05
C LYS A 200 19.00 -26.70 37.88
N THR A 201 19.21 -27.94 37.45
CA THR A 201 18.51 -28.57 36.31
C THR A 201 17.16 -29.14 36.73
N LEU A 202 17.04 -29.44 38.03
CA LEU A 202 15.87 -30.00 38.67
C LEU A 202 14.89 -28.90 39.10
N LEU A 203 15.39 -27.78 39.63
CA LEU A 203 14.57 -26.64 40.02
C LEU A 203 13.93 -26.00 38.78
N SER A 204 12.61 -25.85 38.81
CA SER A 204 11.92 -25.01 37.85
C SER A 204 11.91 -23.57 38.31
N TRP A 205 12.50 -22.69 37.50
CA TRP A 205 12.62 -21.27 37.81
C TRP A 205 11.35 -20.51 37.39
N PRO A 206 10.92 -19.49 38.16
CA PRO A 206 9.69 -18.73 37.92
C PRO A 206 9.89 -17.68 36.82
N ASN A 207 10.25 -18.13 35.62
CA ASN A 207 10.48 -17.33 34.43
C ASN A 207 10.05 -18.10 33.16
N LEU A 208 9.96 -17.38 32.03
CA LEU A 208 9.58 -17.98 30.74
C LEU A 208 10.64 -18.98 30.25
N SER A 209 11.91 -18.64 30.47
CA SER A 209 13.09 -19.38 30.00
C SER A 209 13.38 -20.65 30.82
N ASN A 210 12.75 -20.83 31.99
CA ASN A 210 13.09 -21.85 32.98
C ASN A 210 14.60 -21.89 33.33
N SER A 211 15.27 -20.75 33.21
CA SER A 211 16.72 -20.63 33.33
C SER A 211 17.08 -19.87 34.60
N ALA A 212 18.01 -20.43 35.38
CA ALA A 212 18.55 -19.79 36.56
C ALA A 212 19.33 -18.49 36.25
N SER A 213 19.66 -18.22 34.99
CA SER A 213 20.40 -17.03 34.55
C SER A 213 19.50 -15.84 34.24
N ASP A 214 18.24 -16.08 33.89
CA ASP A 214 17.31 -15.07 33.38
C ASP A 214 16.33 -14.66 34.49
N ILE A 215 16.85 -14.40 35.69
CA ILE A 215 16.02 -14.05 36.85
C ILE A 215 16.10 -12.52 37.01
N ASN A 216 15.02 -11.84 36.65
CA ASN A 216 14.86 -10.41 36.85
C ASN A 216 13.55 -10.11 37.58
N ALA A 217 13.52 -9.06 38.42
CA ALA A 217 12.34 -8.65 39.18
C ALA A 217 11.14 -8.37 38.28
N SER A 218 11.38 -7.77 37.10
CA SER A 218 10.31 -7.51 36.12
C SER A 218 9.71 -8.79 35.55
N GLU A 219 10.54 -9.79 35.24
CA GLU A 219 10.06 -11.04 34.63
C GLU A 219 9.30 -11.89 35.65
N LEU A 220 9.80 -11.99 36.88
CA LEU A 220 9.09 -12.67 37.97
C LEU A 220 7.76 -12.00 38.28
N LYS A 221 7.73 -10.66 38.28
CA LYS A 221 6.49 -9.90 38.45
C LYS A 221 5.51 -10.21 37.32
N SER A 222 5.95 -10.19 36.07
CA SER A 222 5.12 -10.57 34.93
C SER A 222 4.63 -12.02 35.03
N PHE A 223 5.48 -12.95 35.47
CA PHE A 223 5.13 -14.36 35.66
C PHE A 223 4.02 -14.55 36.71
N PHE A 224 4.13 -13.91 37.88
CA PHE A 224 3.10 -13.99 38.91
C PHE A 224 1.83 -13.19 38.58
N GLN A 225 1.92 -12.14 37.75
CA GLN A 225 0.76 -11.38 37.28
C GLN A 225 -0.06 -12.09 36.19
N HIS A 226 0.59 -12.83 35.30
CA HIS A 226 -0.06 -13.62 34.25
C HIS A 226 -0.37 -15.06 34.68
N CYS A 227 0.00 -15.43 35.90
CA CYS A 227 -0.41 -16.67 36.53
C CYS A 227 -1.94 -16.70 36.62
N PRO A 228 -2.62 -17.78 36.19
CA PRO A 228 -4.05 -17.89 36.39
C PRO A 228 -4.36 -17.87 37.90
N PRO A 229 -5.41 -17.14 38.35
CA PRO A 229 -5.97 -17.40 39.66
C PRO A 229 -6.38 -18.86 39.68
N SER A 230 -5.85 -19.60 40.64
CA SER A 230 -5.90 -21.06 40.66
C SER A 230 -7.26 -21.62 40.26
N SER A 231 -7.23 -22.42 39.19
CA SER A 231 -8.27 -23.37 38.77
C SER A 231 -8.60 -24.44 39.85
N THR A 232 -8.05 -24.33 41.06
CA THR A 232 -8.38 -25.22 42.19
C THR A 232 -8.94 -24.49 43.42
N LEU A 233 -9.14 -23.17 43.39
CA LEU A 233 -9.95 -22.47 44.39
C LEU A 233 -11.35 -22.30 43.82
N THR A 234 -12.14 -23.34 44.02
CA THR A 234 -13.59 -23.37 43.80
C THR A 234 -14.27 -22.08 44.28
N SER A 235 -14.92 -21.37 43.36
CA SER A 235 -16.21 -20.71 43.54
C SER A 235 -16.51 -20.12 44.92
N THR A 236 -15.72 -19.16 45.39
CA THR A 236 -16.18 -18.20 46.41
C THR A 236 -15.58 -16.85 46.06
N SER A 237 -16.45 -15.86 45.84
CA SER A 237 -16.34 -14.38 45.82
C SER A 237 -15.04 -13.63 46.21
N SER A 238 -13.83 -14.20 46.11
CA SER A 238 -12.57 -13.53 46.39
C SER A 238 -12.08 -12.77 45.16
N SER A 239 -11.87 -11.46 45.31
CA SER A 239 -11.34 -10.61 44.26
C SER A 239 -9.97 -11.10 43.76
N ALA A 240 -9.66 -10.87 42.47
CA ALA A 240 -8.38 -11.22 41.85
C ALA A 240 -7.11 -10.87 42.68
N PRO A 241 -7.02 -9.70 43.37
CA PRO A 241 -5.83 -9.39 44.21
C PRO A 241 -5.67 -10.35 45.41
N SER A 242 -6.75 -10.87 45.97
CA SER A 242 -6.71 -11.77 47.13
C SER A 242 -6.13 -13.15 46.77
N ILE A 243 -6.44 -13.66 45.57
CA ILE A 243 -5.92 -14.95 45.07
C ILE A 243 -4.42 -14.84 44.76
N LEU A 244 -4.00 -13.70 44.19
CA LEU A 244 -2.59 -13.40 43.95
C LEU A 244 -1.78 -13.38 45.25
N LEU A 245 -2.31 -12.73 46.30
CA LEU A 245 -1.66 -12.66 47.61
C LEU A 245 -1.52 -14.03 48.29
N ALA A 246 -2.54 -14.89 48.19
CA ALA A 246 -2.47 -16.25 48.69
C ALA A 246 -1.38 -17.06 47.98
N THR A 247 -1.25 -16.89 46.66
CA THR A 247 -0.26 -17.58 45.82
C THR A 247 1.15 -17.10 46.15
N LEU A 248 1.37 -15.78 46.24
CA LEU A 248 2.65 -15.19 46.66
C LEU A 248 3.07 -15.62 48.07
N LYS A 249 2.12 -15.76 49.00
CA LYS A 249 2.40 -16.28 50.35
C LYS A 249 2.89 -17.74 50.32
N GLN A 250 2.28 -18.58 49.48
CA GLN A 250 2.71 -19.97 49.31
C GLN A 250 4.10 -20.05 48.68
N GLU A 251 4.35 -19.25 47.63
CA GLU A 251 5.65 -19.20 46.95
C GLU A 251 6.74 -18.64 47.86
N ARG A 252 6.46 -17.64 48.72
CA ARG A 252 7.39 -17.15 49.73
C ARG A 252 7.89 -18.24 50.66
N ILE A 253 6.97 -19.08 51.17
CA ILE A 253 7.34 -20.21 52.04
C ILE A 253 8.13 -21.26 51.25
N ARG A 254 7.77 -21.48 49.99
CA ARG A 254 8.41 -22.45 49.09
C ARG A 254 9.84 -22.07 48.73
N TRP A 255 10.10 -20.80 48.45
CA TRP A 255 11.40 -20.25 48.06
C TRP A 255 12.32 -19.88 49.21
N HIS A 256 11.88 -20.06 50.46
CA HIS A 256 12.71 -19.74 51.62
C HIS A 256 13.99 -20.60 51.62
N PRO A 257 15.19 -20.00 51.72
CA PRO A 257 16.46 -20.72 51.58
C PRO A 257 16.61 -21.87 52.58
N ASP A 258 16.19 -21.67 53.84
CA ASP A 258 16.13 -22.72 54.87
C ASP A 258 15.22 -23.91 54.46
N LYS A 259 14.04 -23.65 53.86
CA LYS A 259 13.11 -24.70 53.46
C LYS A 259 13.65 -25.50 52.27
N ILE A 260 14.27 -24.83 51.31
CA ILE A 260 14.93 -25.46 50.17
C ILE A 260 16.13 -26.29 50.63
N GLN A 261 16.95 -25.75 51.53
CA GLN A 261 18.10 -26.44 52.09
C GLN A 261 17.69 -27.67 52.92
N HIS A 262 16.67 -27.57 53.76
CA HIS A 262 16.20 -28.70 54.56
C HIS A 262 15.54 -29.80 53.72
N ARG A 263 14.80 -29.43 52.66
CA ARG A 263 14.11 -30.40 51.80
C ARG A 263 15.04 -31.06 50.80
N TYR A 264 15.95 -30.30 50.19
CA TYR A 264 16.78 -30.78 49.09
C TYR A 264 18.25 -30.99 49.46
N GLY A 265 18.72 -30.49 50.60
CA GLY A 265 20.08 -30.73 51.09
C GLY A 265 20.35 -32.20 51.47
N ARG A 266 19.30 -33.02 51.63
CA ARG A 266 19.40 -34.46 51.88
C ARG A 266 19.46 -35.32 50.60
N LEU A 267 19.27 -34.73 49.41
CA LEU A 267 19.36 -35.48 48.14
C LEU A 267 20.81 -35.86 47.74
N GLY A 268 21.82 -35.52 48.56
CA GLY A 268 23.22 -35.73 48.20
C GLY A 268 23.70 -34.87 47.01
N ILE A 269 22.89 -33.90 46.60
CA ILE A 269 23.25 -32.91 45.59
C ILE A 269 23.95 -31.78 46.33
N GLU A 270 25.24 -31.57 46.07
CA GLU A 270 25.94 -30.37 46.53
C GLU A 270 25.16 -29.15 46.04
N ILE A 271 24.52 -28.44 46.98
CA ILE A 271 23.84 -27.19 46.68
C ILE A 271 24.95 -26.19 46.39
N ASP A 272 25.26 -26.00 45.11
CA ASP A 272 26.23 -24.99 44.69
C ASP A 272 25.81 -23.64 45.30
N THR A 273 26.76 -22.98 45.96
CA THR A 273 26.62 -21.63 46.55
C THR A 273 25.93 -20.66 45.61
N LYS A 274 26.19 -20.75 44.29
CA LYS A 274 25.55 -19.93 43.26
C LYS A 274 24.05 -20.21 43.11
N THR A 275 23.61 -21.44 43.34
CA THR A 275 22.18 -21.82 43.32
C THR A 275 21.45 -21.26 44.53
N LEU A 276 22.07 -21.37 45.72
CA LEU A 276 21.50 -20.82 46.95
C LEU A 276 21.38 -19.29 46.89
N ALA A 277 22.39 -18.62 46.33
CA ALA A 277 22.35 -17.18 46.07
C ALA A 277 21.18 -16.80 45.13
N ARG A 278 20.94 -17.58 44.07
CA ARG A 278 19.83 -17.35 43.13
C ARG A 278 18.46 -17.63 43.76
N VAL A 279 18.34 -18.69 44.55
CA VAL A 279 17.14 -18.97 45.36
C VAL A 279 16.84 -17.81 46.31
N THR A 280 17.87 -17.26 46.96
CA THR A 280 17.74 -16.11 47.85
C THR A 280 17.29 -14.85 47.10
N ALA A 281 17.84 -14.62 45.89
CA ALA A 281 17.41 -13.51 45.04
C ALA A 281 15.93 -13.64 44.62
N VAL A 282 15.49 -14.84 44.23
CA VAL A 282 14.07 -15.11 43.94
C VAL A 282 13.20 -14.85 45.18
N PHE A 283 13.62 -15.33 46.35
CA PHE A 283 12.90 -15.11 47.61
C PHE A 283 12.75 -13.62 47.93
N GLN A 284 13.82 -12.83 47.82
CA GLN A 284 13.79 -11.39 48.06
C GLN A 284 12.81 -10.68 47.13
N ILE A 285 12.85 -11.00 45.83
CA ILE A 285 11.92 -10.44 44.84
C ILE A 285 10.47 -10.83 45.16
N VAL A 286 10.21 -12.08 45.52
CA VAL A 286 8.85 -12.55 45.88
C VAL A 286 8.36 -11.89 47.18
N ASP A 287 9.23 -11.70 48.16
CA ASP A 287 8.92 -11.03 49.43
C ASP A 287 8.56 -9.56 49.21
N GLU A 288 9.35 -8.83 48.41
CA GLU A 288 9.05 -7.45 47.99
C GLU A 288 7.72 -7.34 47.24
N LEU A 289 7.46 -8.26 46.30
CA LEU A 289 6.20 -8.30 45.56
C LEU A 289 4.99 -8.55 46.48
N TRP A 290 5.14 -9.44 47.47
CA TRP A 290 4.09 -9.72 48.44
C TRP A 290 3.80 -8.53 49.36
N ILE A 291 4.84 -7.85 49.87
CA ILE A 291 4.68 -6.63 50.68
C ILE A 291 3.93 -5.56 49.90
N ARG A 292 4.36 -5.30 48.65
CA ARG A 292 3.76 -4.29 47.79
C ARG A 292 2.29 -4.58 47.46
N GLU A 293 1.96 -5.83 47.19
CA GLU A 293 0.58 -6.20 46.84
C GLU A 293 -0.33 -6.19 48.09
N LYS A 294 0.23 -6.48 49.27
CA LYS A 294 -0.48 -6.38 50.55
C LYS A 294 -0.79 -4.93 50.93
N GLU A 295 0.16 -4.01 50.70
CA GLU A 295 -0.06 -2.57 50.88
C GLU A 295 -1.22 -2.07 50.00
N LYS A 296 -1.24 -2.47 48.73
CA LYS A 296 -2.33 -2.12 47.81
C LYS A 296 -3.69 -2.68 48.20
N GLU A 297 -3.74 -3.94 48.68
CA GLU A 297 -5.02 -4.51 49.17
C GLU A 297 -5.53 -3.72 50.38
N ASN A 298 -4.64 -3.35 51.30
CA ASN A 298 -4.98 -2.53 52.45
C ASN A 298 -5.45 -1.12 52.06
N GLU A 299 -4.80 -0.47 51.09
CA GLU A 299 -5.23 0.84 50.54
C GLU A 299 -6.59 0.75 49.84
N ALA A 300 -6.79 -0.30 49.03
CA ALA A 300 -8.04 -0.52 48.31
C ALA A 300 -9.22 -0.85 49.24
N HIS A 301 -8.95 -1.46 50.40
CA HIS A 301 -9.94 -1.68 51.45
C HIS A 301 -10.22 -0.41 52.25
N GLY A 302 -9.18 0.36 52.61
CA GLY A 302 -9.32 1.61 53.35
C GLY A 302 -10.08 2.70 52.60
N LEU A 303 -10.02 2.71 51.26
CA LEU A 303 -10.77 3.64 50.41
C LEU A 303 -12.26 3.28 50.24
N LYS A 304 -12.68 2.08 50.64
CA LYS A 304 -14.10 1.66 50.62
C LYS A 304 -14.83 1.95 51.93
N ASP A 305 -14.09 2.19 53.00
CA ASP A 305 -14.61 2.45 54.35
C ASP A 305 -14.63 3.95 54.72
N SER A 306 -14.30 4.85 53.77
CA SER A 306 -14.43 6.31 53.86
C SER A 306 -15.49 6.84 52.90
#